data_AF-A0A7R7W5I8-F1
#
_entry.id   AF-A0A7R7W5I8-F1
#
_cell.length_a   1.000
_cell.length_b   1.000
_cell.length_c   1.000
_cell.angle_alpha   90.00
_cell.angle_beta   90.00
_cell.angle_gamma   90.00
#
_symmetry.space_group_name_H-M   'P 1'
#
loop_
_entity.id
_entity.type
_entity.pdbx_description
1 polymer ?
#
loop_
_entity_poly.entity_id
_entity_poly.type
_entity_poly.pdbx_seq_one_letter_code
_entity_poly.pdbx_strand_id
1 'polypeptide(L)'
;MREKLGGRRKAKEKLAPSRLGFSASLPHLYLYLSLPPTSSSFSSTIRPPDEPSYPTTLSRLSVNIFYHQYDLKMSATMDAARRFFLSPQFAVAGASNDRSKFGYKIFAWYHQHSLPVTPLNPRAPEIELPSQTYKTVPSPRDLPNPDQTSLSIVTPPPVTLALLKEAHSVGIPAVWLQPGTYDKSVLDFLDGHFAAAVVGDGGVGGEGWCVLVDGEDALREAHREWKAQL
;
A
#
# COMPACT_ATOMS: atom_id res chain seq x y z
N MET A 1 -10.41 -4.40 -62.54
CA MET A 1 -9.86 -4.79 -61.22
C MET A 1 -11.01 -4.74 -60.21
N ARG A 2 -11.37 -5.93 -59.73
CA ARG A 2 -12.27 -6.38 -58.63
C ARG A 2 -13.09 -5.37 -57.80
N GLU A 3 -14.41 -5.64 -57.82
CA GLU A 3 -15.38 -5.83 -56.72
C GLU A 3 -15.45 -4.86 -55.53
N LYS A 4 -16.61 -4.17 -55.43
CA LYS A 4 -17.20 -3.66 -54.18
C LYS A 4 -18.05 -4.76 -53.54
N LEU A 5 -17.74 -5.16 -52.31
CA LEU A 5 -18.62 -6.03 -51.51
C LEU A 5 -19.41 -5.20 -50.50
N GLY A 6 -20.73 -5.30 -50.63
CA GLY A 6 -21.72 -4.80 -49.68
C GLY A 6 -21.81 -5.67 -48.41
N GLY A 7 -22.36 -5.07 -47.36
CA GLY A 7 -22.44 -5.67 -46.04
C GLY A 7 -23.52 -6.75 -45.85
N ARG A 8 -23.54 -7.31 -44.64
CA ARG A 8 -24.71 -7.97 -44.04
C ARG A 8 -24.59 -7.97 -42.51
N ARG A 9 -25.66 -7.51 -41.87
CA ARG A 9 -25.95 -7.61 -40.43
C ARG A 9 -26.40 -9.03 -40.07
N LYS A 10 -26.22 -9.40 -38.79
CA LYS A 10 -26.97 -10.35 -37.91
C LYS A 10 -25.94 -11.09 -37.03
N ALA A 11 -26.15 -11.43 -35.76
CA ALA A 11 -27.32 -11.35 -34.89
C ALA A 11 -26.83 -11.26 -33.42
N LYS A 12 -27.73 -10.77 -32.57
CA LYS A 12 -27.68 -10.84 -31.11
C LYS A 12 -27.84 -12.30 -30.68
N GLU A 13 -27.07 -12.75 -29.70
CA GLU A 13 -27.42 -13.91 -28.89
C GLU A 13 -27.44 -13.49 -27.42
N LYS A 14 -28.64 -13.57 -26.84
CA LYS A 14 -28.93 -13.42 -25.42
C LYS A 14 -28.79 -14.80 -24.79
N LEU A 15 -28.08 -14.92 -23.67
CA LEU A 15 -28.31 -16.02 -22.75
C LEU A 15 -28.06 -15.60 -21.30
N ALA A 16 -29.12 -15.66 -20.50
CA ALA A 16 -29.15 -15.66 -19.05
C ALA A 16 -30.46 -16.39 -18.65
N PRO A 17 -30.65 -16.83 -17.39
CA PRO A 17 -29.70 -17.41 -16.44
C PRO A 17 -30.21 -18.79 -15.93
N SER A 18 -29.35 -19.64 -15.39
CA SER A 18 -29.77 -20.81 -14.60
C SER A 18 -29.52 -20.56 -13.11
N ARG A 19 -30.63 -20.43 -12.37
CA ARG A 19 -30.69 -20.50 -10.91
C ARG A 19 -30.64 -21.98 -10.50
N LEU A 20 -29.78 -22.33 -9.56
CA LEU A 20 -29.94 -23.51 -8.70
C LEU A 20 -29.54 -23.08 -7.28
N GLY A 21 -30.55 -22.98 -6.42
CA GLY A 21 -30.35 -22.83 -5.00
C GLY A 21 -30.05 -24.20 -4.37
N PHE A 22 -29.20 -24.20 -3.36
CA PHE A 22 -29.20 -25.23 -2.33
C PHE A 22 -29.15 -24.57 -0.97
N SER A 23 -30.23 -24.78 -0.23
CA SER A 23 -30.39 -24.65 1.20
C SER A 23 -29.62 -25.78 1.90
N ALA A 24 -28.95 -25.52 3.01
CA ALA A 24 -29.23 -26.19 4.30
C ALA A 24 -28.17 -25.88 5.38
N SER A 25 -28.71 -25.48 6.55
CA SER A 25 -28.34 -25.88 7.92
C SER A 25 -26.94 -25.63 8.48
N LEU A 26 -26.89 -24.70 9.45
CA LEU A 26 -26.08 -24.79 10.67
C LEU A 26 -26.48 -26.01 11.50
N PRO A 27 -25.54 -26.54 12.33
CA PRO A 27 -25.88 -26.65 13.74
C PRO A 27 -24.79 -26.17 14.71
N HIS A 28 -25.30 -25.91 15.90
CA HIS A 28 -24.74 -25.32 17.11
C HIS A 28 -23.71 -26.19 17.87
N LEU A 29 -22.90 -25.47 18.66
CA LEU A 29 -22.30 -25.79 19.97
C LEU A 29 -21.36 -27.00 20.10
N TYR A 30 -20.17 -26.76 20.68
CA TYR A 30 -19.89 -27.15 22.07
C TYR A 30 -18.73 -26.33 22.65
N LEU A 31 -19.01 -25.69 23.78
CA LEU A 31 -18.04 -25.14 24.74
C LEU A 31 -17.22 -26.31 25.32
N TYR A 32 -15.90 -26.16 25.42
CA TYR A 32 -15.13 -26.75 26.52
C TYR A 32 -14.04 -25.78 26.98
N LEU A 33 -14.33 -25.12 28.10
CA LEU A 33 -13.34 -24.58 29.02
C LEU A 33 -12.68 -25.78 29.72
N SER A 34 -11.36 -25.90 29.63
CA SER A 34 -10.61 -26.74 30.58
C SER A 34 -9.26 -26.09 30.87
N LEU A 35 -9.02 -25.86 32.16
CA LEU A 35 -7.82 -25.29 32.77
C LEU A 35 -6.61 -26.23 32.60
N PRO A 36 -5.37 -25.72 32.64
CA PRO A 36 -4.18 -26.53 32.42
C PRO A 36 -3.80 -27.37 33.65
N PRO A 37 -3.36 -28.63 33.48
CA PRO A 37 -2.68 -29.34 34.55
C PRO A 37 -1.18 -28.98 34.58
N THR A 38 -0.68 -28.96 35.80
CA THR A 38 0.70 -28.78 36.23
C THR A 38 1.63 -29.93 35.83
N SER A 39 2.87 -29.56 35.49
CA SER A 39 4.14 -30.30 35.66
C SER A 39 4.17 -31.82 35.48
N SER A 40 4.88 -32.31 34.45
CA SER A 40 6.06 -33.17 34.63
C SER A 40 6.73 -33.51 33.30
N SER A 41 8.06 -33.49 33.34
CA SER A 41 9.05 -34.05 32.41
C SER A 41 8.61 -35.21 31.50
N PHE A 42 8.89 -35.08 30.19
CA PHE A 42 9.60 -36.11 29.42
C PHE A 42 10.15 -35.54 28.09
N SER A 43 11.34 -36.00 27.74
CA SER A 43 12.10 -35.68 26.53
C SER A 43 11.70 -36.63 25.39
N SER A 44 11.43 -36.10 24.20
CA SER A 44 12.06 -36.57 22.94
C SER A 44 11.53 -35.79 21.72
N THR A 45 12.44 -35.00 21.15
CA THR A 45 12.66 -34.67 19.74
C THR A 45 11.52 -34.89 18.73
N ILE A 46 10.83 -33.80 18.35
CA ILE A 46 10.57 -33.40 16.95
C ILE A 46 10.61 -31.86 16.92
N ARG A 47 11.56 -31.26 16.17
CA ARG A 47 11.64 -29.79 15.99
C ARG A 47 10.92 -29.38 14.69
N PRO A 48 10.07 -28.35 14.68
CA PRO A 48 9.72 -27.64 13.45
C PRO A 48 10.93 -26.82 12.95
N PRO A 49 11.02 -26.53 11.63
CA PRO A 49 12.17 -25.85 11.06
C PRO A 49 12.15 -24.34 11.36
N ASP A 50 13.36 -23.82 11.60
CA ASP A 50 13.77 -22.42 11.62
C ASP A 50 13.20 -21.50 12.72
N GLU A 51 13.57 -21.80 13.97
CA GLU A 51 13.57 -20.83 15.07
C GLU A 51 14.97 -20.15 15.12
N PRO A 52 15.08 -18.80 15.05
CA PRO A 52 16.37 -18.14 15.12
C PRO A 52 17.02 -18.34 16.50
N SER A 53 18.32 -18.65 16.52
CA SER A 53 19.09 -18.89 17.73
C SER A 53 19.25 -17.61 18.56
N TYR A 54 18.55 -17.55 19.70
CA TYR A 54 18.62 -16.43 20.64
C TYR A 54 19.78 -16.57 21.66
N PRO A 55 20.41 -15.47 22.09
CA PRO A 55 21.36 -15.47 23.19
C PRO A 55 20.66 -15.76 24.53
N THR A 56 21.11 -16.80 25.24
CA THR A 56 20.49 -17.43 26.43
C THR A 56 20.51 -16.57 27.72
N THR A 57 20.75 -15.26 27.66
CA THR A 57 21.02 -14.44 28.87
C THR A 57 20.18 -13.18 29.04
N LEU A 58 19.14 -12.97 28.23
CA LEU A 58 18.20 -11.86 28.48
C LEU A 58 17.09 -12.29 29.44
N SER A 59 16.84 -11.48 30.47
CA SER A 59 15.77 -11.72 31.43
C SER A 59 14.40 -11.71 30.73
N ARG A 60 13.46 -12.54 31.21
CA ARG A 60 12.08 -12.61 30.67
C ARG A 60 11.36 -11.25 30.65
N LEU A 61 11.72 -10.34 31.56
CA LEU A 61 11.26 -8.95 31.59
C LEU A 61 11.81 -8.14 30.41
N SER A 62 13.10 -8.26 30.11
CA SER A 62 13.76 -7.58 28.99
C SER A 62 13.19 -8.03 27.64
N VAL A 63 12.88 -9.32 27.51
CA VAL A 63 12.27 -9.91 26.31
C VAL A 63 10.84 -9.38 26.11
N ASN A 64 10.02 -9.33 27.15
CA ASN A 64 8.65 -8.79 27.06
C ASN A 64 8.62 -7.29 26.76
N ILE A 65 9.54 -6.50 27.33
CA ILE A 65 9.67 -5.07 27.03
C ILE A 65 10.06 -4.87 25.57
N PHE A 66 11.01 -5.66 25.07
CA PHE A 66 11.42 -5.63 23.67
C PHE A 66 10.24 -5.94 22.74
N TYR A 67 9.53 -7.05 22.97
CA TYR A 67 8.36 -7.40 22.15
C TYR A 67 7.27 -6.33 22.22
N HIS A 68 6.96 -5.81 23.40
CA HIS A 68 5.93 -4.77 23.54
C HIS A 68 6.33 -3.48 22.82
N GLN A 69 7.60 -3.06 22.92
CA GLN A 69 8.15 -1.89 22.22
C GLN A 69 8.12 -2.06 20.69
N TYR A 70 8.41 -3.27 20.20
CA TYR A 70 8.30 -3.61 18.78
C TYR A 70 6.85 -3.57 18.31
N ASP A 71 5.93 -4.14 19.07
CA ASP A 71 4.50 -4.18 18.74
C ASP A 71 3.90 -2.76 18.71
N LEU A 72 4.28 -1.91 19.66
CA LEU A 72 3.94 -0.47 19.69
C LEU A 72 4.48 0.28 18.46
N LYS A 73 5.70 0.00 18.03
CA LYS A 73 6.28 0.63 16.84
C LYS A 73 5.61 0.14 15.55
N MET A 74 5.37 -1.16 15.42
CA MET A 74 4.70 -1.76 14.26
C MET A 74 3.25 -1.25 14.14
N SER A 75 2.56 -1.12 15.28
CA SER A 75 1.23 -0.51 15.40
C SER A 75 1.21 0.95 14.92
N ALA A 76 2.18 1.77 15.34
CA ALA A 76 2.24 3.18 14.96
C ALA A 76 2.51 3.37 13.45
N THR A 77 3.38 2.55 12.86
CA THR A 77 3.71 2.69 11.44
C THR A 77 2.59 2.15 10.53
N MET A 78 1.89 1.09 10.95
CA MET A 78 0.68 0.64 10.27
C MET A 78 -0.46 1.68 10.37
N ASP A 79 -0.59 2.37 11.50
CA ASP A 79 -1.57 3.47 11.64
C ASP A 79 -1.26 4.64 10.69
N ALA A 80 0.01 4.97 10.44
CA ALA A 80 0.39 5.93 9.41
C ALA A 80 0.00 5.44 7.99
N ALA A 81 0.26 4.17 7.67
CA ALA A 81 -0.11 3.56 6.38
C ALA A 81 -1.63 3.56 6.16
N ARG A 82 -2.40 3.21 7.19
CA ARG A 82 -3.85 3.32 7.22
C ARG A 82 -4.31 4.77 6.97
N ARG A 83 -3.78 5.73 7.73
CA ARG A 83 -4.13 7.16 7.60
C ARG A 83 -3.84 7.71 6.20
N PHE A 84 -2.75 7.28 5.57
CA PHE A 84 -2.42 7.67 4.21
C PHE A 84 -3.56 7.36 3.22
N PHE A 85 -4.21 6.20 3.34
CA PHE A 85 -5.31 5.79 2.45
C PHE A 85 -6.69 6.36 2.80
N LEU A 86 -6.82 7.15 3.88
CA LEU A 86 -8.06 7.86 4.21
C LEU A 86 -8.31 9.07 3.27
N SER A 87 -7.27 9.61 2.62
CA SER A 87 -7.43 10.72 1.69
C SER A 87 -8.29 10.35 0.48
N PRO A 88 -9.20 11.23 0.01
CA PRO A 88 -9.99 10.96 -1.18
C PRO A 88 -9.16 10.75 -2.45
N GLN A 89 -8.07 11.51 -2.60
CA GLN A 89 -7.22 11.56 -3.80
C GLN A 89 -5.77 11.18 -3.47
N PHE A 90 -5.05 10.76 -4.50
CA PHE A 90 -3.64 10.40 -4.42
C PHE A 90 -2.82 11.09 -5.50
N ALA A 91 -1.53 11.26 -5.22
CA ALA A 91 -0.57 11.75 -6.18
C ALA A 91 0.70 10.89 -6.14
N VAL A 92 1.35 10.67 -7.29
CA VAL A 92 2.61 9.91 -7.37
C VAL A 92 3.73 10.80 -7.89
N ALA A 93 4.60 11.27 -7.01
CA ALA A 93 5.80 12.01 -7.38
C ALA A 93 6.92 11.06 -7.81
N GLY A 94 7.42 11.28 -9.04
CA GLY A 94 8.36 10.37 -9.68
C GLY A 94 7.70 9.42 -10.67
N ALA A 95 6.43 9.63 -11.02
CA ALA A 95 5.76 8.92 -12.11
C ALA A 95 6.53 9.04 -13.43
N SER A 96 6.56 7.98 -14.24
CA SER A 96 7.43 7.88 -15.42
C SER A 96 6.77 7.01 -16.48
N ASN A 97 7.01 7.27 -17.78
CA ASN A 97 6.58 6.39 -18.89
C ASN A 97 7.49 5.16 -19.07
N ASP A 98 8.69 5.20 -18.49
CA ASP A 98 9.60 4.06 -18.50
C ASP A 98 9.09 2.95 -17.57
N ARG A 99 8.57 1.87 -18.18
CA ARG A 99 7.96 0.71 -17.50
C ARG A 99 8.92 -0.05 -16.59
N SER A 100 10.23 0.10 -16.78
CA SER A 100 11.22 -0.55 -15.93
C SER A 100 11.31 0.11 -14.54
N LYS A 101 10.95 1.41 -14.45
CA LYS A 101 11.09 2.22 -13.23
C LYS A 101 9.95 2.00 -12.25
N PHE A 102 10.28 2.09 -10.96
CA PHE A 102 9.30 2.03 -9.88
C PHE A 102 8.22 3.11 -9.98
N GLY A 103 8.57 4.31 -10.47
CA GLY A 103 7.61 5.37 -10.76
C GLY A 103 6.46 4.95 -11.68
N TYR A 104 6.73 4.14 -12.71
CA TYR A 104 5.68 3.59 -13.56
C TYR A 104 4.86 2.54 -12.80
N LYS A 105 5.54 1.59 -12.14
CA LYS A 105 4.90 0.47 -11.45
C LYS A 105 3.97 0.93 -10.32
N ILE A 106 4.42 1.88 -9.51
CA ILE A 106 3.63 2.44 -8.40
C ILE A 106 2.45 3.22 -8.96
N PHE A 107 2.65 4.07 -9.97
CA PHE A 107 1.53 4.79 -10.59
C PHE A 107 0.49 3.85 -11.20
N ALA A 108 0.95 2.80 -11.90
CA ALA A 108 0.08 1.76 -12.43
C ALA A 108 -0.67 1.01 -11.33
N TRP A 109 -0.05 0.77 -10.17
CA TRP A 109 -0.72 0.13 -9.03
C TRP A 109 -1.92 0.94 -8.56
N TYR A 110 -1.80 2.27 -8.39
CA TYR A 110 -2.95 3.11 -8.00
C TYR A 110 -4.07 3.05 -9.03
N HIS A 111 -3.72 3.11 -10.32
CA HIS A 111 -4.68 2.96 -11.42
C HIS A 111 -5.39 1.59 -11.38
N GLN A 112 -4.62 0.50 -11.29
CA GLN A 112 -5.16 -0.86 -11.19
C GLN A 112 -6.09 -1.02 -9.98
N HIS A 113 -5.87 -0.28 -8.90
CA HIS A 113 -6.74 -0.26 -7.73
C HIS A 113 -7.88 0.76 -7.85
N SER A 114 -8.18 1.29 -9.03
CA SER A 114 -9.23 2.30 -9.26
C SER A 114 -9.14 3.52 -8.32
N LEU A 115 -7.96 3.82 -7.78
CA LEU A 115 -7.75 4.93 -6.86
C LEU A 115 -7.58 6.22 -7.67
N PRO A 116 -8.27 7.32 -7.31
CA PRO A 116 -8.08 8.60 -7.98
C PRO A 116 -6.64 9.08 -7.82
N VAL A 117 -5.87 9.10 -8.91
CA VAL A 117 -4.43 9.37 -8.86
C VAL A 117 -3.99 10.37 -9.92
N THR A 118 -3.15 11.33 -9.51
CA THR A 118 -2.48 12.29 -10.40
C THR A 118 -0.98 12.02 -10.47
N PRO A 119 -0.39 11.80 -11.65
CA PRO A 119 1.06 11.63 -11.77
C PRO A 119 1.79 12.98 -11.67
N LEU A 120 2.84 13.04 -10.87
CA LEU A 120 3.72 14.21 -10.76
C LEU A 120 5.03 13.93 -11.51
N ASN A 121 5.25 14.70 -12.59
CA ASN A 121 6.47 14.65 -13.39
C ASN A 121 6.66 15.97 -14.17
N PRO A 122 7.68 16.78 -13.86
CA PRO A 122 7.92 18.05 -14.55
C PRO A 122 8.48 17.90 -15.99
N ARG A 123 8.88 16.69 -16.40
CA ARG A 123 9.55 16.43 -17.68
C ARG A 123 8.67 15.74 -18.72
N ALA A 124 7.66 14.98 -18.29
CA ALA A 124 6.72 14.31 -19.18
C ALA A 124 5.34 14.93 -18.97
N PRO A 125 4.65 15.42 -20.01
CA PRO A 125 3.33 16.06 -19.88
C PRO A 125 2.19 15.07 -19.62
N GLU A 126 2.43 13.79 -19.88
CA GLU A 126 1.46 12.71 -19.66
C GLU A 126 2.17 11.39 -19.33
N ILE A 127 1.45 10.53 -18.60
CA ILE A 127 1.83 9.15 -18.36
C ILE A 127 0.81 8.22 -19.02
N GLU A 128 1.29 7.30 -19.86
CA GLU A 128 0.47 6.35 -20.58
C GLU A 128 0.44 4.98 -19.89
N LEU A 129 -0.74 4.57 -19.43
CA LEU A 129 -1.03 3.21 -19.03
C LEU A 129 -1.81 2.49 -20.14
N PRO A 130 -1.84 1.14 -20.17
CA PRO A 130 -2.46 0.39 -21.27
C PRO A 130 -3.92 0.76 -21.57
N SER A 131 -4.68 1.15 -20.55
CA SER A 131 -6.12 1.46 -20.65
C SER A 131 -6.45 2.95 -20.49
N GLN A 132 -5.50 3.80 -20.10
CA GLN A 132 -5.74 5.21 -19.80
C GLN A 132 -4.46 6.07 -19.87
N THR A 133 -4.58 7.28 -20.41
CA THR A 133 -3.53 8.32 -20.34
C THR A 133 -3.90 9.37 -19.31
N TYR A 134 -2.91 9.78 -18.50
CA TYR A 134 -3.07 10.77 -17.44
C TYR A 134 -2.18 11.97 -17.69
N LYS A 135 -2.75 13.18 -17.63
CA LYS A 135 -1.96 14.41 -17.64
C LYS A 135 -1.14 14.49 -16.35
N THR A 136 0.10 14.94 -16.47
CA THR A 136 0.94 15.19 -15.31
C THR A 136 0.78 16.62 -14.82
N VAL A 137 1.17 16.81 -13.57
CA VAL A 137 1.49 18.14 -13.03
C VAL A 137 2.95 18.16 -12.55
N PRO A 138 3.64 19.31 -12.57
CA PRO A 138 5.06 19.34 -12.22
C PRO A 138 5.31 19.38 -10.71
N SER A 139 4.36 19.87 -9.92
CA SER A 139 4.52 20.11 -8.48
C SER A 139 3.25 19.76 -7.68
N PRO A 140 3.37 19.44 -6.37
CA PRO A 140 2.23 19.39 -5.45
C PRO A 140 1.34 20.63 -5.45
N ARG A 141 1.90 21.81 -5.79
CA ARG A 141 1.15 23.08 -5.85
C ARG A 141 0.12 23.14 -6.96
N ASP A 142 0.28 22.32 -7.98
CA ASP A 142 -0.59 22.27 -9.15
C ASP A 142 -1.70 21.21 -9.00
N LEU A 143 -1.76 20.51 -7.86
CA LEU A 143 -2.85 19.60 -7.55
C LEU A 143 -4.15 20.38 -7.31
N PRO A 144 -5.31 19.90 -7.80
CA PRO A 144 -6.57 20.63 -7.68
C PRO A 144 -7.10 20.71 -6.23
N ASN A 145 -6.83 19.70 -5.39
CA ASN A 145 -7.30 19.63 -4.00
C ASN A 145 -6.19 19.05 -3.09
N PRO A 146 -5.10 19.79 -2.85
CA PRO A 146 -3.93 19.26 -2.15
C PRO A 146 -4.25 18.83 -0.71
N ASP A 147 -5.14 19.52 -0.01
CA ASP A 147 -5.63 19.20 1.34
C ASP A 147 -6.41 17.88 1.44
N GLN A 148 -6.86 17.34 0.30
CA GLN A 148 -7.55 16.05 0.19
C GLN A 148 -6.69 15.00 -0.53
N THR A 149 -5.41 15.27 -0.75
CA THR A 149 -4.52 14.43 -1.56
C THR A 149 -3.36 13.89 -0.74
N SER A 150 -3.27 12.57 -0.60
CA SER A 150 -2.06 11.91 -0.06
C SER A 150 -0.99 11.75 -1.15
N LEU A 151 0.29 11.96 -0.80
CA LEU A 151 1.39 11.98 -1.76
C LEU A 151 2.32 10.77 -1.61
N SER A 152 2.36 9.90 -2.63
CA SER A 152 3.31 8.79 -2.76
C SER A 152 4.57 9.26 -3.48
N ILE A 153 5.74 9.05 -2.89
CA ILE A 153 7.00 9.61 -3.36
C ILE A 153 7.98 8.49 -3.72
N VAL A 154 8.50 8.56 -4.94
CA VAL A 154 9.55 7.67 -5.49
C VAL A 154 10.62 8.48 -6.23
N THR A 155 11.08 9.55 -5.57
CA THR A 155 12.16 10.42 -6.06
C THR A 155 13.43 10.30 -5.20
N PRO A 156 14.62 10.65 -5.72
CA PRO A 156 15.83 10.71 -4.91
C PRO A 156 15.71 11.73 -3.76
N PRO A 157 16.44 11.56 -2.64
CA PRO A 157 16.25 12.35 -1.42
C PRO A 157 16.26 13.88 -1.59
N PRO A 158 17.16 14.50 -2.40
CA PRO A 158 17.15 15.95 -2.59
C PRO A 158 15.85 16.46 -3.22
N VAL A 159 15.28 15.68 -4.15
CA VAL A 159 14.00 16.02 -4.81
C VAL A 159 12.84 15.75 -3.84
N THR A 160 12.90 14.66 -3.08
CA THR A 160 11.91 14.35 -2.03
C THR A 160 11.79 15.48 -1.04
N LEU A 161 12.91 16.00 -0.51
CA LEU A 161 12.88 17.10 0.46
C LEU A 161 12.21 18.37 -0.10
N ALA A 162 12.49 18.71 -1.37
CA ALA A 162 11.84 19.84 -2.02
C ALA A 162 10.32 19.62 -2.16
N LEU A 163 9.92 18.44 -2.62
CA LEU A 163 8.50 18.06 -2.74
C LEU A 163 7.78 18.08 -1.40
N LEU A 164 8.41 17.61 -0.31
CA LEU A 164 7.81 17.63 1.02
C LEU A 164 7.56 19.06 1.52
N LYS A 165 8.50 19.98 1.28
CA LYS A 165 8.31 21.40 1.61
C LYS A 165 7.13 22.00 0.85
N GLU A 166 7.01 21.69 -0.44
CA GLU A 166 5.89 22.14 -1.24
C GLU A 166 4.57 21.52 -0.79
N ALA A 167 4.53 20.20 -0.61
CA ALA A 167 3.39 19.44 -0.12
C ALA A 167 2.85 20.00 1.21
N HIS A 168 3.74 20.24 2.18
CA HIS A 168 3.39 20.86 3.45
C HIS A 168 2.81 22.27 3.23
N SER A 169 3.45 23.09 2.38
CA SER A 169 2.99 24.46 2.12
C SER A 169 1.60 24.56 1.48
N VAL A 170 1.12 23.49 0.83
CA VAL A 170 -0.22 23.43 0.24
C VAL A 170 -1.21 22.55 1.01
N GLY A 171 -0.83 22.08 2.19
CA GLY A 171 -1.73 21.37 3.10
C GLY A 171 -1.91 19.88 2.82
N ILE A 172 -1.02 19.23 2.05
CA ILE A 172 -1.07 17.77 1.88
C ILE A 172 -1.03 17.08 3.24
N PRO A 173 -2.02 16.24 3.60
CA PRO A 173 -2.15 15.71 4.95
C PRO A 173 -1.19 14.55 5.24
N ALA A 174 -0.88 13.74 4.22
CA ALA A 174 -0.12 12.51 4.42
C ALA A 174 0.82 12.20 3.24
N VAL A 175 1.95 11.57 3.57
CA VAL A 175 3.00 11.21 2.62
C VAL A 175 3.43 9.76 2.80
N TRP A 176 3.80 9.10 1.70
CA TRP A 176 4.39 7.76 1.70
C TRP A 176 5.69 7.77 0.94
N LEU A 177 6.79 7.52 1.64
CA LEU A 177 8.13 7.54 1.08
C LEU A 177 8.59 6.12 0.84
N GLN A 178 8.80 5.76 -0.43
CA GLN A 178 9.34 4.46 -0.79
C GLN A 178 10.78 4.29 -0.27
N PRO A 179 11.26 3.05 -0.08
CA PRO A 179 12.65 2.79 0.28
C PRO A 179 13.62 3.48 -0.68
N GLY A 180 14.68 4.08 -0.13
CA GLY A 180 15.69 4.82 -0.89
C GLY A 180 15.31 6.25 -1.28
N THR A 181 14.14 6.75 -0.88
CA THR A 181 13.69 8.12 -1.21
C THR A 181 13.98 9.15 -0.12
N TYR A 182 14.51 8.70 1.03
CA TYR A 182 14.81 9.53 2.19
C TYR A 182 16.26 9.35 2.64
N ASP A 183 16.80 10.44 3.18
CA ASP A 183 18.03 10.49 3.96
C ASP A 183 17.74 11.20 5.28
N LYS A 184 18.77 11.51 6.06
CA LYS A 184 18.61 12.23 7.33
C LYS A 184 17.85 13.55 7.18
N SER A 185 18.11 14.32 6.11
CA SER A 185 17.48 15.63 5.92
C SER A 185 15.98 15.51 5.63
N VAL A 186 15.59 14.45 4.91
CA VAL A 186 14.18 14.13 4.66
C VAL A 186 13.49 13.70 5.95
N LEU A 187 14.11 12.81 6.73
CA LEU A 187 13.56 12.34 8.00
C LEU A 187 13.40 13.47 9.02
N ASP A 188 14.41 14.33 9.16
CA ASP A 188 14.36 15.50 10.04
C ASP A 188 13.20 16.45 9.66
N PHE A 189 12.88 16.58 8.37
CA PHE A 189 11.78 17.43 7.91
C PHE A 189 10.39 16.82 8.14
N LEU A 190 10.25 15.50 8.17
CA LEU A 190 8.93 14.87 8.35
C LEU A 190 8.34 15.13 9.74
N ASP A 191 9.18 15.27 10.76
CA ASP A 191 8.76 15.46 12.14
C ASP A 191 7.89 16.73 12.30
N GLY A 192 6.62 16.54 12.68
CA GLY A 192 5.65 17.62 12.91
C GLY A 192 5.03 18.26 11.66
N HIS A 193 5.34 17.83 10.44
CA HIS A 193 4.87 18.51 9.21
C HIS A 193 3.66 17.84 8.53
N PHE A 194 3.39 16.57 8.81
CA PHE A 194 2.29 15.82 8.20
C PHE A 194 1.47 15.10 9.27
N ALA A 195 0.18 14.91 9.02
CA ALA A 195 -0.69 14.14 9.92
C ALA A 195 -0.33 12.64 9.89
N ALA A 196 0.23 12.16 8.78
CA ALA A 196 0.81 10.83 8.67
C ALA A 196 1.99 10.83 7.69
N ALA A 197 3.06 10.12 8.06
CA ALA A 197 4.19 9.87 7.18
C ALA A 197 4.55 8.38 7.24
N VAL A 198 4.45 7.69 6.11
CA VAL A 198 4.86 6.29 5.98
C VAL A 198 6.30 6.27 5.50
N VAL A 199 7.23 5.89 6.39
CA VAL A 199 8.67 5.95 6.16
C VAL A 199 9.41 5.03 7.14
N GLY A 200 10.63 4.61 6.77
CA GLY A 200 11.53 3.89 7.67
C GLY A 200 11.32 2.38 7.67
N ASP A 201 11.88 1.75 8.71
CA ASP A 201 11.85 0.30 8.88
C ASP A 201 10.42 -0.18 9.20
N GLY A 202 9.87 -1.01 8.32
CA GLY A 202 8.54 -1.58 8.42
C GLY A 202 8.06 -2.15 7.09
N GLY A 203 6.79 -2.54 7.02
CA GLY A 203 6.29 -3.34 5.91
C GLY A 203 6.79 -4.79 5.95
N VAL A 204 6.20 -5.64 5.11
CA VAL A 204 6.50 -7.08 5.06
C VAL A 204 7.89 -7.35 4.44
N GLY A 205 8.40 -6.42 3.63
CA GLY A 205 9.59 -6.61 2.79
C GLY A 205 10.96 -6.43 3.45
N GLY A 206 11.04 -6.07 4.73
CA GLY A 206 12.32 -5.89 5.45
C GLY A 206 13.18 -4.69 5.03
N GLU A 207 12.97 -4.12 3.84
CA GLU A 207 13.67 -2.94 3.29
C GLU A 207 12.91 -1.61 3.52
N GLY A 208 11.77 -1.66 4.23
CA GLY A 208 10.87 -0.52 4.45
C GLY A 208 9.55 -0.63 3.67
N TRP A 209 8.68 0.37 3.87
CA TRP A 209 7.31 0.37 3.37
C TRP A 209 7.22 0.57 1.86
N CYS A 210 6.62 -0.38 1.16
CA CYS A 210 6.43 -0.32 -0.27
C CYS A 210 4.96 -0.46 -0.64
N VAL A 211 4.41 0.50 -1.38
CA VAL A 211 3.00 0.43 -1.85
C VAL A 211 2.73 -0.85 -2.65
N LEU A 212 3.71 -1.36 -3.41
CA LEU A 212 3.55 -2.60 -4.19
C LEU A 212 3.52 -3.87 -3.33
N VAL A 213 3.91 -3.79 -2.05
CA VAL A 213 3.99 -4.93 -1.12
C VAL A 213 2.95 -4.76 -0.02
N ASP A 214 2.90 -3.59 0.61
CA ASP A 214 2.12 -3.29 1.81
C ASP A 214 0.83 -2.52 1.51
N GLY A 215 0.63 -2.05 0.27
CA GLY A 215 -0.47 -1.17 -0.11
C GLY A 215 -1.85 -1.83 0.05
N GLU A 216 -1.98 -3.11 -0.30
CA GLU A 216 -3.27 -3.83 -0.15
C GLU A 216 -3.66 -4.02 1.30
N ASP A 217 -2.70 -4.32 2.18
CA ASP A 217 -2.94 -4.46 3.62
C ASP A 217 -3.34 -3.10 4.21
N ALA A 218 -2.62 -2.04 3.86
CA ALA A 218 -2.94 -0.69 4.31
C ALA A 218 -4.31 -0.19 3.80
N LEU A 219 -4.69 -0.53 2.56
CA LEU A 219 -6.05 -0.27 2.03
C LEU A 219 -7.12 -1.00 2.86
N ARG A 220 -6.86 -2.25 3.25
CA ARG A 220 -7.78 -3.07 4.06
C ARG A 220 -7.97 -2.48 5.46
N GLU A 221 -6.89 -2.08 6.10
CA GLU A 221 -6.91 -1.40 7.42
C GLU A 221 -7.60 -0.04 7.36
N ALA A 222 -7.51 0.66 6.22
CA ALA A 222 -8.24 1.91 5.98
C ALA A 222 -9.72 1.69 5.63
N HIS A 223 -10.17 0.43 5.49
CA HIS A 223 -11.49 0.08 4.94
C HIS A 223 -11.78 0.79 3.61
N ARG A 224 -10.74 0.98 2.78
CA ARG A 224 -10.85 1.68 1.50
C ARG A 224 -11.29 0.70 0.42
N GLU A 225 -12.50 0.88 -0.08
CA GLU A 225 -13.00 0.09 -1.20
C GLU A 225 -12.29 0.45 -2.50
N TRP A 226 -12.02 -0.58 -3.32
CA TRP A 226 -11.44 -0.44 -4.63
C TRP A 226 -11.88 -1.59 -5.55
N LYS A 227 -11.72 -1.42 -6.85
CA LYS A 227 -11.97 -2.43 -7.88
C LYS A 227 -10.75 -2.55 -8.77
N ALA A 228 -10.39 -3.78 -9.12
CA ALA A 228 -9.35 -4.01 -10.10
C ALA A 228 -9.73 -3.41 -11.46
N GLN A 229 -8.88 -2.54 -12.00
CA GLN A 229 -8.95 -2.07 -13.38
C GLN A 229 -8.06 -2.95 -14.25
N LEU A 230 -8.63 -3.48 -15.33
CA LEU A 230 -7.93 -4.32 -16.33
C LEU A 230 -7.21 -3.45 -17.37
#